data_AF-A0A7S2PU88-F1
#
_entry.id   AF-A0A7S2PU88-F1
#
_cell.length_a   1.000
_cell.length_b   1.000
_cell.length_c   1.000
_cell.angle_alpha   90.00
_cell.angle_beta   90.00
_cell.angle_gamma   90.00
#
_symmetry.space_group_name_H-M   'P 1'
#
loop_
_entity.id
_entity.type
_entity.pdbx_description
1 polymer ?
#
loop_
_entity_poly.entity_id
_entity_poly.type
_entity_poly.pdbx_seq_one_letter_code
_entity_poly.pdbx_strand_id
1 'polypeptide(L)'
;KPSRRLISFPSGLSLPTRSRNTLTEVAAGERGDFPSLYLNLLVLAKTAAIQETVREKIHERHGDRLGFRILGSVAAHAAKKLLSEDAIAAKMATRFVKVMPERLADLGIKGKVELVFRRGAFLVLEVKILDCDINSLITKQQNKQQAEKFENVLECLKGIACLCGHAETLGEIVQQRARERVVAKMCSSIPEVLPETLAEKGVIVDVVAKSEMDEAAYFFEVLRELPA
;
A
#
# COMPACT_ATOMS: atom_id res chain seq x y z
N LYS A 1 -51.16 -4.73 53.16
CA LYS A 1 -50.36 -3.55 52.73
C LYS A 1 -48.92 -4.00 52.49
N PRO A 2 -48.50 -4.29 51.25
CA PRO A 2 -47.14 -4.77 51.00
C PRO A 2 -46.19 -3.59 50.82
N SER A 3 -45.08 -3.64 51.56
CA SER A 3 -44.02 -2.64 51.59
C SER A 3 -43.16 -2.75 50.33
N ARG A 4 -43.19 -1.74 49.47
CA ARG A 4 -42.33 -1.64 48.28
C ARG A 4 -40.90 -1.33 48.71
N ARG A 5 -39.98 -2.28 48.54
CA ARG A 5 -38.54 -2.02 48.63
C ARG A 5 -38.09 -1.35 47.33
N LEU A 6 -37.59 -0.11 47.45
CA LEU A 6 -36.89 0.61 46.40
C LEU A 6 -35.54 -0.08 46.18
N ILE A 7 -35.34 -0.62 44.97
CA ILE A 7 -34.04 -1.11 44.49
C ILE A 7 -33.31 0.09 43.91
N SER A 8 -32.28 0.58 44.60
CA SER A 8 -31.38 1.62 44.11
C SER A 8 -30.37 1.02 43.13
N PHE A 9 -30.31 1.54 41.91
CA PHE A 9 -29.29 1.18 40.92
C PHE A 9 -27.99 1.99 41.18
N PRO A 10 -26.81 1.35 41.16
CA PRO A 10 -25.54 2.05 41.31
C PRO A 10 -25.21 2.90 40.07
N SER A 11 -25.12 4.21 40.27
CA SER A 11 -24.70 5.21 39.29
C SER A 11 -23.18 5.17 39.10
N GLY A 12 -22.68 4.19 38.33
CA GLY A 12 -21.23 3.96 38.23
C GLY A 12 -20.71 3.37 36.91
N LEU A 13 -21.47 3.42 35.82
CA LEU A 13 -20.99 3.00 34.51
C LEU A 13 -20.40 4.21 33.77
N SER A 14 -19.12 4.51 34.03
CA SER A 14 -18.32 5.36 33.15
C SER A 14 -18.11 4.62 31.84
N LEU A 15 -18.74 5.08 30.77
CA LEU A 15 -18.51 4.55 29.43
C LEU A 15 -17.03 4.70 29.06
N PRO A 16 -16.39 3.67 28.48
CA PRO A 16 -15.02 3.79 27.99
C PRO A 16 -14.97 4.91 26.97
N THR A 17 -14.18 5.93 27.28
CA THR A 17 -13.93 7.07 26.41
C THR A 17 -13.33 6.53 25.12
N ARG A 18 -14.14 6.50 24.06
CA ARG A 18 -13.74 6.06 22.72
C ARG A 18 -12.54 6.93 22.31
N SER A 19 -11.35 6.33 22.39
CA SER A 19 -10.09 6.96 22.01
C SER A 19 -10.25 7.52 20.61
N ARG A 20 -10.43 8.84 20.51
CA ARG A 20 -10.31 9.58 19.25
C ARG A 20 -8.86 9.37 18.83
N ASN A 21 -8.63 8.37 17.99
CA ASN A 21 -7.40 8.32 17.21
C ASN A 21 -7.32 9.66 16.49
N THR A 22 -6.38 10.48 16.91
CA THR A 22 -5.98 11.72 16.27
C THR A 22 -5.54 11.35 14.86
N LEU A 23 -6.49 11.37 13.92
CA LEU A 23 -6.18 11.55 12.51
C LEU A 23 -5.37 12.84 12.46
N THR A 24 -4.07 12.69 12.30
CA THR A 24 -3.10 13.75 12.14
C THR A 24 -3.68 14.71 11.11
N GLU A 25 -4.02 15.91 11.54
CA GLU A 25 -4.46 16.99 10.67
C GLU A 25 -3.24 17.39 9.86
N VAL A 26 -3.02 16.68 8.75
CA VAL A 26 -1.90 16.94 7.85
C VAL A 26 -2.17 18.31 7.26
N ALA A 27 -1.34 19.28 7.66
CA ALA A 27 -1.39 20.65 7.20
C ALA A 27 -1.60 20.67 5.68
N ALA A 28 -2.60 21.43 5.24
CA ALA A 28 -2.99 21.62 3.84
C ALA A 28 -1.93 22.43 3.06
N GLY A 29 -0.67 21.99 3.12
CA GLY A 29 0.41 22.49 2.30
C GLY A 29 0.15 22.10 0.84
N GLU A 30 0.31 23.09 -0.03
CA GLU A 30 0.30 23.05 -1.50
C GLU A 30 0.00 21.67 -2.09
N ARG A 31 -1.28 21.46 -2.47
CA ARG A 31 -1.70 20.31 -3.27
C ARG A 31 -1.19 20.51 -4.70
N GLY A 32 0.12 20.39 -4.89
CA GLY A 32 0.65 20.15 -6.22
C GLY A 32 0.04 18.85 -6.74
N ASP A 33 -0.38 18.87 -8.00
CA ASP A 33 -0.91 17.69 -8.69
C ASP A 33 0.26 16.74 -9.00
N PHE A 34 0.64 15.97 -7.99
CA PHE A 34 1.70 14.98 -8.08
C PHE A 34 1.08 13.61 -8.26
N PRO A 35 1.53 12.81 -9.24
CA PRO A 35 0.97 11.50 -9.47
C PRO A 35 1.18 10.62 -8.23
N SER A 36 0.08 10.00 -7.80
CA SER A 36 0.03 9.17 -6.61
C SER A 36 -0.33 7.73 -6.96
N LEU A 37 0.09 6.80 -6.10
CA LEU A 37 -0.39 5.43 -6.10
C LEU A 37 -0.73 5.00 -4.69
N TYR A 38 -1.63 4.03 -4.59
CA TYR A 38 -2.13 3.52 -3.32
C TYR A 38 -1.69 2.08 -3.16
N LEU A 39 -1.03 1.78 -2.04
CA LEU A 39 -0.68 0.44 -1.63
C LEU A 39 -1.69 -0.05 -0.60
N ASN A 40 -2.50 -1.00 -1.01
CA ASN A 40 -3.44 -1.72 -0.17
C ASN A 40 -2.72 -2.95 0.39
N LEU A 41 -2.50 -2.99 1.70
CA LEU A 41 -1.81 -4.09 2.37
C LEU A 41 -2.76 -4.78 3.34
N LEU A 42 -2.84 -6.10 3.22
CA LEU A 42 -3.47 -6.95 4.22
C LEU A 42 -2.38 -7.73 4.96
N VAL A 43 -2.16 -7.39 6.22
CA VAL A 43 -1.18 -8.05 7.08
C VAL A 43 -1.77 -9.33 7.65
N LEU A 44 -1.05 -10.44 7.53
CA LEU A 44 -1.49 -11.74 8.00
C LEU A 44 -0.47 -12.32 8.97
N ALA A 45 -0.94 -12.93 10.06
CA ALA A 45 -0.05 -13.64 10.96
C ALA A 45 0.56 -14.86 10.27
N LYS A 46 1.85 -15.10 10.52
CA LYS A 46 2.54 -16.32 10.11
C LYS A 46 2.00 -17.49 10.93
N THR A 47 1.01 -18.17 10.38
CA THR A 47 0.50 -19.44 10.91
C THR A 47 0.83 -20.55 9.90
N ALA A 48 1.11 -21.76 10.40
CA ALA A 48 1.53 -22.88 9.55
C ALA A 48 0.56 -23.14 8.39
N ALA A 49 -0.75 -23.06 8.65
CA ALA A 49 -1.79 -23.22 7.64
C ALA A 49 -1.73 -22.13 6.54
N ILE A 50 -1.49 -20.87 6.92
CA ILE A 50 -1.42 -19.76 5.94
C ILE A 50 -0.15 -19.88 5.09
N GLN A 51 0.96 -20.41 5.62
CA GLN A 51 2.18 -20.57 4.83
C GLN A 51 2.03 -21.53 3.66
N GLU A 52 1.29 -22.63 3.84
CA GLU A 52 1.03 -23.58 2.76
C GLU A 52 0.13 -22.97 1.69
N THR A 53 -0.97 -22.34 2.09
CA THR A 53 -1.90 -21.68 1.14
C THR A 53 -1.24 -20.54 0.36
N VAL A 54 -0.34 -19.79 0.99
CA VAL A 54 0.40 -18.72 0.32
C VAL A 54 1.40 -19.27 -0.68
N ARG A 55 2.13 -20.35 -0.34
CA ARG A 55 3.07 -20.99 -1.27
C ARG A 55 2.39 -21.54 -2.51
N GLU A 56 1.22 -22.13 -2.34
CA GLU A 56 0.45 -22.72 -3.43
C GLU A 56 -0.10 -21.65 -4.38
N LYS A 57 -0.61 -20.54 -3.83
CA LYS A 57 -1.25 -19.47 -4.62
C LYS A 57 -0.30 -18.44 -5.24
N ILE A 58 0.98 -18.39 -4.86
CA ILE A 58 1.96 -17.51 -5.51
C ILE A 58 2.21 -17.93 -6.98
N HIS A 59 1.96 -19.19 -7.33
CA HIS A 59 2.19 -19.71 -8.67
C HIS A 59 1.02 -19.52 -9.65
N GLU A 60 -0.22 -19.40 -9.17
CA GLU A 60 -1.39 -19.12 -10.01
C GLU A 60 -1.57 -17.61 -10.22
N ARG A 61 -0.76 -17.03 -11.13
CA ARG A 61 -0.74 -15.57 -11.36
C ARG A 61 -1.89 -15.01 -12.20
N HIS A 62 -2.88 -15.80 -12.63
CA HIS A 62 -3.78 -15.39 -13.70
C HIS A 62 -5.26 -15.50 -13.29
N GLY A 63 -5.91 -14.38 -12.95
CA GLY A 63 -7.35 -14.26 -13.17
C GLY A 63 -8.26 -13.80 -12.02
N ASP A 64 -7.77 -13.57 -10.81
CA ASP A 64 -8.68 -13.20 -9.71
C ASP A 64 -9.08 -11.71 -9.77
N ARG A 65 -10.30 -11.48 -10.26
CA ARG A 65 -10.97 -10.17 -10.40
C ARG A 65 -11.22 -9.45 -9.07
N LEU A 66 -11.14 -10.14 -7.94
CA LEU A 66 -11.57 -9.65 -6.63
C LEU A 66 -10.39 -9.54 -5.66
N GLY A 67 -9.73 -8.40 -5.82
CA GLY A 67 -8.74 -7.70 -5.01
C GLY A 67 -7.84 -8.29 -3.92
N PHE A 68 -8.06 -9.44 -3.31
CA PHE A 68 -7.10 -10.04 -2.37
C PHE A 68 -7.11 -11.55 -2.50
N ARG A 69 -5.97 -12.13 -2.89
CA ARG A 69 -5.80 -13.57 -3.16
C ARG A 69 -6.13 -14.42 -1.93
N ILE A 70 -5.97 -13.84 -0.75
CA ILE A 70 -6.02 -14.56 0.52
C ILE A 70 -7.37 -14.40 1.24
N LEU A 71 -8.14 -13.33 0.97
CA LEU A 71 -9.42 -13.07 1.65
C LEU A 71 -10.45 -14.18 1.39
N GLY A 72 -10.58 -14.64 0.14
CA GLY A 72 -11.57 -15.65 -0.23
C GLY A 72 -11.39 -17.02 0.47
N SER A 73 -10.16 -17.39 0.84
CA SER A 73 -9.87 -18.69 1.49
C SER A 73 -9.73 -18.62 3.01
N VAL A 74 -9.45 -17.45 3.58
CA VAL A 74 -9.06 -17.32 5.00
C VAL A 74 -10.18 -16.72 5.87
N ALA A 75 -11.24 -16.17 5.27
CA ALA A 75 -12.34 -15.49 5.97
C ALA A 75 -13.01 -16.31 7.08
N ALA A 76 -13.12 -17.64 6.93
CA ALA A 76 -13.79 -18.47 7.93
C ALA A 76 -12.98 -18.73 9.23
N HIS A 77 -11.64 -18.69 9.17
CA HIS A 77 -10.76 -19.06 10.30
C HIS A 77 -10.00 -17.86 10.91
N ALA A 78 -9.91 -16.71 10.22
CA ALA A 78 -9.14 -15.57 10.69
C ALA A 78 -9.87 -14.66 11.69
N ALA A 79 -11.21 -14.70 11.78
CA ALA A 79 -11.99 -13.77 12.59
C ALA A 79 -11.54 -13.66 14.08
N LYS A 80 -11.00 -14.73 14.67
CA LYS A 80 -10.47 -14.72 16.05
C LYS A 80 -9.00 -14.28 16.20
N LYS A 81 -8.20 -14.24 15.13
CA LYS A 81 -6.77 -13.85 15.18
C LYS A 81 -6.50 -12.40 14.77
N LEU A 82 -7.47 -11.74 14.14
CA LEU A 82 -7.39 -10.34 13.70
C LEU A 82 -7.00 -9.34 14.82
N LEU A 83 -7.33 -9.62 16.08
CA LEU A 83 -7.00 -8.74 17.21
C LEU A 83 -5.50 -8.65 17.51
N SER A 84 -4.73 -9.74 17.31
CA SER A 84 -3.27 -9.70 17.48
C SER A 84 -2.55 -9.05 16.29
N GLU A 85 -3.22 -8.98 15.14
CA GLU A 85 -2.65 -8.51 13.88
C GLU A 85 -2.68 -6.98 13.79
N ASP A 86 -3.60 -6.32 14.50
CA ASP A 86 -3.72 -4.86 14.52
C ASP A 86 -2.43 -4.18 15.05
N ALA A 87 -1.82 -4.72 16.11
CA ALA A 87 -0.58 -4.18 16.66
C ALA A 87 0.62 -4.36 15.71
N ILE A 88 0.65 -5.44 14.93
CA ILE A 88 1.69 -5.70 13.93
C ILE A 88 1.48 -4.75 12.75
N ALA A 89 0.24 -4.62 12.25
CA ALA A 89 -0.13 -3.71 11.19
C ALA A 89 0.19 -2.24 11.55
N ALA A 90 -0.07 -1.82 12.81
CA ALA A 90 0.34 -0.51 13.32
C ALA A 90 1.84 -0.26 13.15
N LYS A 91 2.66 -1.19 13.65
CA LYS A 91 4.12 -1.10 13.61
C LYS A 91 4.63 -1.11 12.17
N MET A 92 4.01 -1.90 11.31
CA MET A 92 4.33 -1.95 9.88
C MET A 92 4.02 -0.63 9.20
N ALA A 93 2.82 -0.07 9.41
CA ALA A 93 2.43 1.21 8.82
C ALA A 93 3.46 2.31 9.17
N THR A 94 3.82 2.44 10.44
CA THR A 94 4.83 3.42 10.88
C THR A 94 6.19 3.16 10.25
N ARG A 95 6.61 1.89 10.13
CA ARG A 95 7.86 1.53 9.47
C ARG A 95 7.85 1.83 7.97
N PHE A 96 6.74 1.57 7.29
CA PHE A 96 6.60 1.86 5.85
C PHE A 96 6.69 3.35 5.57
N VAL A 97 5.94 4.17 6.31
CA VAL A 97 5.99 5.63 6.18
C VAL A 97 7.40 6.17 6.38
N LYS A 98 8.19 5.57 7.29
CA LYS A 98 9.57 5.99 7.54
C LYS A 98 10.58 5.49 6.49
N VAL A 99 10.55 4.20 6.18
CA VAL A 99 11.60 3.51 5.40
C VAL A 99 11.36 3.61 3.90
N MET A 100 10.10 3.63 3.46
CA MET A 100 9.79 3.57 2.04
C MET A 100 10.25 4.82 1.26
N PRO A 101 10.14 6.06 1.78
CA PRO A 101 10.75 7.22 1.15
C PRO A 101 12.27 7.08 0.95
N GLU A 102 12.99 6.52 1.93
CA GLU A 102 14.43 6.27 1.82
C GLU A 102 14.74 5.26 0.68
N ARG A 103 13.93 4.19 0.58
CA ARG A 103 14.05 3.20 -0.51
C ARG A 103 13.71 3.76 -1.88
N LEU A 104 12.75 4.69 -1.96
CA LEU A 104 12.46 5.41 -3.20
C LEU A 104 13.62 6.32 -3.59
N ALA A 105 14.22 7.01 -2.62
CA ALA A 105 15.40 7.85 -2.87
C ALA A 105 16.61 7.04 -3.36
N ASP A 106 16.81 5.82 -2.83
CA ASP A 106 17.84 4.88 -3.33
C ASP A 106 17.64 4.57 -4.82
N LEU A 107 16.40 4.58 -5.31
CA LEU A 107 16.03 4.39 -6.71
C LEU A 107 16.06 5.68 -7.53
N GLY A 108 16.36 6.84 -6.94
CA GLY A 108 16.30 8.14 -7.63
C GLY A 108 14.88 8.72 -7.71
N ILE A 109 13.95 8.22 -6.88
CA ILE A 109 12.57 8.70 -6.83
C ILE A 109 12.39 9.47 -5.51
N LYS A 110 12.09 10.77 -5.60
CA LYS A 110 11.71 11.57 -4.44
C LYS A 110 10.22 11.40 -4.21
N GLY A 111 9.85 10.60 -3.21
CA GLY A 111 8.47 10.32 -2.86
C GLY A 111 8.10 10.71 -1.44
N LYS A 112 6.81 10.98 -1.22
CA LYS A 112 6.20 11.08 0.11
C LYS A 112 5.29 9.88 0.32
N VAL A 113 5.33 9.28 1.49
CA VAL A 113 4.49 8.12 1.84
C VAL A 113 3.68 8.47 3.07
N GLU A 114 2.37 8.27 3.00
CA GLU A 114 1.43 8.56 4.09
C GLU A 114 0.50 7.38 4.33
N LEU A 115 0.13 7.16 5.59
CA LEU A 115 -0.93 6.22 5.94
C LEU A 115 -2.27 6.94 5.84
N VAL A 116 -3.05 6.63 4.81
CA VAL A 116 -4.34 7.28 4.55
C VAL A 116 -5.52 6.53 5.17
N PHE A 117 -5.40 5.21 5.32
CA PHE A 117 -6.43 4.40 5.95
C PHE A 117 -5.85 3.21 6.72
N ARG A 118 -6.53 2.85 7.82
CA ARG A 118 -6.25 1.63 8.57
C ARG A 118 -7.51 1.10 9.24
N ARG A 119 -7.76 -0.20 9.09
CA ARG A 119 -8.79 -0.94 9.81
C ARG A 119 -8.28 -2.34 10.17
N GLY A 120 -7.91 -2.53 11.43
CA GLY A 120 -7.31 -3.78 11.88
C GLY A 120 -6.01 -4.08 11.12
N ALA A 121 -5.97 -5.24 10.46
CA ALA A 121 -4.82 -5.69 9.69
C ALA A 121 -4.75 -5.12 8.25
N PHE A 122 -5.80 -4.42 7.81
CA PHE A 122 -5.85 -3.78 6.49
C PHE A 122 -5.35 -2.34 6.58
N LEU A 123 -4.39 -2.00 5.72
CA LEU A 123 -3.71 -0.71 5.65
C LEU A 123 -3.77 -0.17 4.22
N VAL A 124 -3.93 1.15 4.06
CA VAL A 124 -3.75 1.82 2.77
C VAL A 124 -2.72 2.92 2.93
N LEU A 125 -1.65 2.83 2.15
CA LEU A 125 -0.59 3.82 2.08
C LEU A 125 -0.70 4.59 0.76
N GLU A 126 -0.73 5.91 0.82
CA GLU A 126 -0.59 6.77 -0.36
C GLU A 126 0.89 7.06 -0.59
N VAL A 127 1.35 6.93 -1.82
CA VAL A 127 2.72 7.19 -2.26
C VAL A 127 2.66 8.27 -3.33
N LYS A 128 3.04 9.50 -2.98
CA LYS A 128 3.12 10.63 -3.91
C LYS A 128 4.51 10.74 -4.50
N ILE A 129 4.62 10.76 -5.82
CA ILE A 129 5.90 10.95 -6.51
C ILE A 129 6.10 12.45 -6.75
N LEU A 130 6.94 13.08 -5.92
CA LEU A 130 7.23 14.50 -6.00
C LEU A 130 8.18 14.80 -7.16
N ASP A 131 9.22 13.98 -7.28
CA ASP A 131 10.21 14.10 -8.35
C ASP A 131 10.85 12.75 -8.67
N CYS A 132 11.37 12.64 -9.89
CA CYS A 132 11.95 11.41 -10.42
C CYS A 132 13.17 11.75 -11.26
N ASP A 133 14.35 11.37 -10.78
CA ASP A 133 15.58 11.51 -11.54
C ASP A 133 15.72 10.35 -12.53
N ILE A 134 15.19 10.58 -13.73
CA ILE A 134 15.19 9.62 -14.85
C ILE A 134 16.63 9.21 -15.20
N ASN A 135 17.58 10.14 -15.13
CA ASN A 135 18.98 9.84 -15.46
C ASN A 135 19.58 8.87 -14.44
N SER A 136 19.36 9.14 -13.14
CA SER A 136 19.76 8.20 -12.09
C SER A 136 19.10 6.84 -12.21
N LEU A 137 17.82 6.78 -12.61
CA LEU A 137 17.12 5.52 -12.85
C LEU A 137 17.76 4.71 -14.00
N ILE A 138 18.10 5.37 -15.11
CA ILE A 138 18.77 4.74 -16.25
C ILE A 138 20.16 4.24 -15.84
N THR A 139 20.98 5.10 -15.22
CA THR A 139 22.38 4.77 -14.87
C THR A 139 22.47 3.69 -13.80
N LYS A 140 21.58 3.70 -12.79
CA LYS A 140 21.59 2.67 -11.73
C LYS A 140 21.17 1.29 -12.23
N GLN A 141 20.36 1.22 -13.29
CA GLN A 141 19.94 -0.06 -13.87
C GLN A 141 21.02 -0.69 -14.73
N GLN A 142 21.79 0.09 -15.49
CA GLN A 142 22.92 -0.43 -16.28
C GLN A 142 23.95 -1.23 -15.46
N ASN A 143 24.00 -0.99 -14.14
CA ASN A 143 24.97 -1.62 -13.24
C ASN A 143 24.45 -2.88 -12.50
N LYS A 144 23.21 -3.34 -12.71
CA LYS A 144 22.67 -4.53 -12.01
C LYS A 144 21.92 -5.47 -12.97
N GLN A 145 22.13 -6.79 -12.82
CA GLN A 145 21.41 -7.86 -13.53
C GLN A 145 19.86 -7.80 -13.41
N GLN A 146 19.30 -6.94 -12.56
CA GLN A 146 17.86 -6.64 -12.51
C GLN A 146 17.38 -5.64 -13.60
N ALA A 147 18.27 -5.19 -14.49
CA ALA A 147 18.01 -4.24 -15.58
C ALA A 147 17.03 -4.75 -16.65
N GLU A 148 17.06 -6.05 -16.97
CA GLU A 148 16.38 -6.59 -18.17
C GLU A 148 14.87 -6.32 -18.17
N LYS A 149 14.22 -6.31 -16.99
CA LYS A 149 12.77 -6.04 -16.87
C LYS A 149 12.39 -4.55 -16.95
N PHE A 150 13.37 -3.65 -16.94
CA PHE A 150 13.16 -2.20 -17.00
C PHE A 150 13.75 -1.56 -18.26
N GLU A 151 14.72 -2.17 -18.92
CA GLU A 151 15.30 -1.67 -20.18
C GLU A 151 14.25 -1.44 -21.28
N ASN A 152 13.33 -2.39 -21.48
CA ASN A 152 12.25 -2.28 -22.48
C ASN A 152 11.35 -1.04 -22.28
N VAL A 153 11.23 -0.53 -21.06
CA VAL A 153 10.37 0.62 -20.74
C VAL A 153 11.11 1.94 -21.00
N LEU A 154 12.42 1.96 -20.76
CA LEU A 154 13.28 3.10 -20.99
C LEU A 154 13.61 3.28 -22.48
N GLU A 155 13.69 2.22 -23.27
CA GLU A 155 13.74 2.34 -24.74
C GLU A 155 12.50 3.04 -25.29
N CYS A 156 11.33 2.74 -24.73
CA CYS A 156 10.09 3.42 -25.09
C CYS A 156 10.07 4.89 -24.61
N LEU A 157 10.78 5.25 -23.54
CA LEU A 157 10.91 6.65 -23.08
C LEU A 157 11.96 7.42 -23.91
N LYS A 158 13.08 6.79 -24.24
CA LYS A 158 14.12 7.33 -25.14
C LYS A 158 13.57 7.60 -26.54
N GLY A 159 12.72 6.72 -27.07
CA GLY A 159 12.05 6.92 -28.36
C GLY A 159 11.18 8.18 -28.39
N ILE A 160 10.46 8.47 -27.30
CA ILE A 160 9.61 9.66 -27.18
C ILE A 160 10.46 10.93 -27.03
N ALA A 161 11.54 10.88 -26.24
CA ALA A 161 12.45 12.00 -26.06
C ALA A 161 13.17 12.39 -27.37
N CYS A 162 13.53 11.40 -28.19
CA CYS A 162 14.24 11.62 -29.46
C CYS A 162 13.32 12.23 -30.56
N LEU A 163 12.02 11.94 -30.52
CA LEU A 163 11.07 12.30 -31.57
C LEU A 163 10.60 13.77 -31.53
N CYS A 164 10.78 14.49 -30.43
CA CYS A 164 10.06 15.75 -30.22
C CYS A 164 10.87 17.05 -30.33
N GLY A 165 12.21 17.02 -30.48
CA GLY A 165 13.02 18.16 -30.97
C GLY A 165 12.87 19.55 -30.31
N HIS A 166 12.19 19.68 -29.16
CA HIS A 166 11.91 20.95 -28.47
C HIS A 166 12.33 20.84 -27.00
N ALA A 167 13.63 20.98 -26.75
CA ALA A 167 14.28 20.61 -25.49
C ALA A 167 13.71 21.30 -24.22
N GLU A 168 13.11 22.49 -24.34
CA GLU A 168 12.69 23.28 -23.17
C GLU A 168 11.22 23.03 -22.76
N THR A 169 10.28 22.95 -23.70
CA THR A 169 8.87 22.60 -23.40
C THR A 169 8.62 21.09 -23.29
N LEU A 170 9.55 20.26 -23.78
CA LEU A 170 9.50 18.80 -23.55
C LEU A 170 9.85 18.40 -22.13
N GLY A 171 10.63 19.22 -21.42
CA GLY A 171 11.10 18.87 -20.07
C GLY A 171 9.93 18.45 -19.18
N GLU A 172 8.89 19.28 -19.12
CA GLU A 172 7.72 19.06 -18.27
C GLU A 172 6.85 17.87 -18.75
N ILE A 173 6.55 17.79 -20.06
CA ILE A 173 5.72 16.70 -20.62
C ILE A 173 6.42 15.34 -20.48
N VAL A 174 7.72 15.29 -20.77
CA VAL A 174 8.54 14.08 -20.63
C VAL A 174 8.64 13.69 -19.16
N GLN A 175 8.85 14.65 -18.26
CA GLN A 175 8.89 14.39 -16.83
C GLN A 175 7.55 13.88 -16.30
N GLN A 176 6.43 14.46 -16.72
CA GLN A 176 5.09 14.00 -16.36
C GLN A 176 4.84 12.57 -16.84
N ARG A 177 5.07 12.28 -18.12
CA ARG A 177 4.93 10.92 -18.68
C ARG A 177 5.87 9.92 -18.03
N ALA A 178 7.08 10.34 -17.69
CA ALA A 178 8.01 9.49 -16.97
C ALA A 178 7.49 9.16 -15.56
N ARG A 179 6.94 10.15 -14.83
CA ARG A 179 6.31 9.91 -13.52
C ARG A 179 5.14 8.94 -13.64
N GLU A 180 4.26 9.11 -14.62
CA GLU A 180 3.13 8.19 -14.86
C GLU A 180 3.61 6.76 -15.15
N ARG A 181 4.64 6.59 -15.98
CA ARG A 181 5.22 5.26 -16.26
C ARG A 181 5.87 4.65 -15.03
N VAL A 182 6.53 5.46 -14.21
CA VAL A 182 7.10 5.01 -12.94
C VAL A 182 5.99 4.54 -12.01
N VAL A 183 4.89 5.29 -11.88
CA VAL A 183 3.70 4.85 -11.12
C VAL A 183 3.16 3.52 -11.63
N ALA A 184 2.88 3.40 -12.94
CA ALA A 184 2.35 2.17 -13.52
C ALA A 184 3.28 0.96 -13.28
N LYS A 185 4.60 1.17 -13.38
CA LYS A 185 5.60 0.13 -13.12
C LYS A 185 5.71 -0.20 -11.63
N MET A 186 5.60 0.78 -10.75
CA MET A 186 5.54 0.56 -9.30
C MET A 186 4.29 -0.24 -8.93
N CYS A 187 3.15 0.03 -9.56
CA CYS A 187 1.91 -0.72 -9.35
C CYS A 187 2.03 -2.20 -9.71
N SER A 188 2.86 -2.56 -10.69
CA SER A 188 3.09 -3.96 -11.05
C SER A 188 4.22 -4.61 -10.25
N SER A 189 5.29 -3.87 -9.94
CA SER A 189 6.49 -4.45 -9.31
C SER A 189 6.41 -4.56 -7.79
N ILE A 190 5.80 -3.59 -7.10
CA ILE A 190 5.72 -3.60 -5.63
C ILE A 190 4.96 -4.83 -5.11
N PRO A 191 3.77 -5.18 -5.65
CA PRO A 191 3.05 -6.38 -5.25
C PRO A 191 3.83 -7.69 -5.42
N GLU A 192 4.81 -7.75 -6.32
CA GLU A 192 5.62 -8.95 -6.54
C GLU A 192 6.75 -9.06 -5.51
N VAL A 193 7.47 -7.97 -5.25
CA VAL A 193 8.70 -8.00 -4.44
C VAL A 193 8.42 -7.85 -2.95
N LEU A 194 7.41 -7.05 -2.59
CA LEU A 194 7.17 -6.65 -1.21
C LEU A 194 6.70 -7.82 -0.31
N PRO A 195 5.78 -8.69 -0.75
CA PRO A 195 5.39 -9.87 0.03
C PRO A 195 6.57 -10.81 0.31
N GLU A 196 7.42 -11.08 -0.68
CA GLU A 196 8.59 -11.96 -0.53
C GLU A 196 9.56 -11.41 0.53
N THR A 197 9.90 -10.12 0.42
CA THR A 197 10.83 -9.45 1.35
C THR A 197 10.30 -9.43 2.79
N LEU A 198 8.99 -9.34 2.99
CA LEU A 198 8.38 -9.35 4.32
C LEU A 198 8.19 -10.77 4.86
N ALA A 199 7.94 -11.75 4.00
CA ALA A 199 7.83 -13.15 4.38
C ALA A 199 9.12 -13.67 5.00
N GLU A 200 10.29 -13.25 4.48
CA GLU A 200 11.61 -13.51 5.08
C GLU A 200 11.71 -12.99 6.52
N LYS A 201 11.07 -11.86 6.81
CA LYS A 201 11.00 -11.26 8.16
C LYS A 201 9.90 -11.87 9.04
N GLY A 202 9.27 -12.94 8.56
CA GLY A 202 8.22 -13.65 9.27
C GLY A 202 6.87 -12.97 9.25
N VAL A 203 6.64 -12.02 8.33
CA VAL A 203 5.35 -11.36 8.17
C VAL A 203 4.79 -11.64 6.79
N ILE A 204 3.59 -12.20 6.74
CA ILE A 204 2.90 -12.44 5.48
C ILE A 204 2.07 -11.21 5.19
N VAL A 205 2.20 -10.66 3.99
CA VAL A 205 1.33 -9.58 3.52
C VAL A 205 0.78 -9.94 2.15
N ASP A 206 -0.50 -9.61 1.94
CA ASP A 206 -1.03 -9.47 0.60
C ASP A 206 -0.96 -7.99 0.23
N VAL A 207 -0.45 -7.69 -0.96
CA VAL A 207 -0.17 -6.31 -1.38
C VAL A 207 -0.78 -6.10 -2.74
N VAL A 208 -1.63 -5.09 -2.86
CA VAL A 208 -2.18 -4.65 -4.13
C VAL A 208 -1.92 -3.16 -4.28
N ALA A 209 -1.30 -2.81 -5.41
CA ALA A 209 -1.02 -1.43 -5.74
C ALA A 209 -2.00 -0.95 -6.83
N LYS A 210 -2.58 0.23 -6.64
CA LYS A 210 -3.55 0.84 -7.54
C LYS A 210 -3.16 2.28 -7.88
N SER A 211 -3.56 2.70 -9.07
CA SER A 211 -3.53 4.11 -9.46
C SER A 211 -4.59 4.88 -8.64
N GLU A 212 -4.45 6.20 -8.57
CA GLU A 212 -5.47 7.06 -7.95
C GLU A 212 -6.87 6.88 -8.55
N MET A 213 -6.96 6.67 -9.86
CA MET A 213 -8.24 6.47 -10.56
C MET A 213 -8.91 5.15 -10.18
N ASP A 214 -8.13 4.09 -10.00
CA ASP A 214 -8.65 2.75 -9.71
C ASP A 214 -8.86 2.49 -8.22
N GLU A 215 -8.21 3.29 -7.36
CA GLU A 215 -8.17 3.05 -5.93
C GLU A 215 -9.56 3.09 -5.30
N ALA A 216 -10.37 4.10 -5.60
CA ALA A 216 -11.66 4.27 -4.93
C ALA A 216 -12.57 3.05 -5.14
N ALA A 217 -12.67 2.56 -6.38
CA ALA A 217 -13.49 1.41 -6.72
C ALA A 217 -13.01 0.15 -5.98
N TYR A 218 -11.70 -0.09 -6.01
CA TYR A 218 -11.06 -1.21 -5.33
C TYR A 218 -11.23 -1.15 -3.80
N PHE A 219 -10.97 0.02 -3.21
CA PHE A 219 -11.03 0.24 -1.77
C PHE A 219 -12.42 -0.06 -1.21
N PHE A 220 -13.48 0.43 -1.85
CA PHE A 220 -14.85 0.17 -1.39
C PHE A 220 -15.29 -1.27 -1.60
N GLU A 221 -14.77 -1.95 -2.61
CA GLU A 221 -15.00 -3.39 -2.81
C GLU A 221 -14.40 -4.20 -1.67
N VAL A 222 -13.12 -3.96 -1.35
CA VAL A 222 -12.42 -4.62 -0.23
C VAL A 222 -13.11 -4.34 1.11
N LEU A 223 -13.52 -3.10 1.36
CA LEU A 223 -14.19 -2.73 2.60
C LEU A 223 -15.51 -3.47 2.84
N ARG A 224 -16.19 -3.93 1.78
CA ARG A 224 -17.42 -4.74 1.89
C ARG A 224 -17.13 -6.16 2.30
N GLU A 225 -15.97 -6.70 1.93
CA GLU A 225 -15.56 -8.06 2.24
C GLU A 225 -14.92 -8.19 3.63
N LEU A 226 -14.33 -7.10 4.14
CA LEU A 226 -13.71 -7.10 5.45
C LEU A 226 -14.77 -7.19 6.57
N PRO A 227 -14.61 -8.13 7.53
CA PRO A 227 -15.52 -8.26 8.65
C PRO A 227 -15.53 -6.97 9.50
N ALA A 228 -16.71 -6.66 10.05
CA ALA A 228 -16.97 -5.37 10.69
C ALA A 228 -16.12 -5.12 11.95
#